data_AF-A0A9P8J3J5-F1
#
_entry.id   AF-A0A9P8J3J5-F1
#
_cell.length_a   1.000
_cell.length_b   1.000
_cell.length_c   1.000
_cell.angle_alpha   90.00
_cell.angle_beta   90.00
_cell.angle_gamma   90.00
#
_symmetry.space_group_name_H-M   'P 1'
#
loop_
_entity.id
_entity.type
_entity.pdbx_description
1 polymer ?
#
loop_
_entity_poly.entity_id
_entity_poly.type
_entity_poly.pdbx_seq_one_letter_code
_entity_poly.pdbx_strand_id
1 'polypeptide(L)'
;MAQPPTQPRSYSQAYIPNGTSAQASGPVPGATPLLPNQGRVVQAGGARVLCIADVRGNLRSLNELARNARADYIIHTGDFGFYDNTSLDRIAEKTLKHVAQYSPLLNDAVKNDIARAPAQSSIKERFQRENLPLSELPQFLNGTYTLEKPVYTVWGACEDVSVLEKLRSGEYKINNLFVIDESHARLLDIGGVKLRLLGLGGAVVMHKLFDNGEGRTTIAGGQGTMWTTLLQIGELIDTANRVYDPTETRVFVTHASPAREGLL
;
A
#
# COMPACT_ATOMS: atom_id res chain seq x y z
N MET A 1 63.80 12.91 -12.37
CA MET A 1 62.34 13.08 -12.30
C MET A 1 61.87 12.36 -11.04
N ALA A 2 61.56 13.10 -9.98
CA ALA A 2 61.25 12.55 -8.65
C ALA A 2 59.74 12.42 -8.46
N GLN A 3 59.27 11.25 -8.01
CA GLN A 3 57.88 11.03 -7.59
C GLN A 3 57.60 11.78 -6.28
N PRO A 4 56.43 12.41 -6.11
CA PRO A 4 56.08 13.04 -4.85
C PRO A 4 55.68 11.98 -3.80
N PRO A 5 55.93 12.22 -2.51
CA PRO A 5 55.62 11.27 -1.44
C PRO A 5 54.11 11.19 -1.17
N THR A 6 53.58 9.97 -1.10
CA THR A 6 52.23 9.66 -0.63
C THR A 6 52.17 9.75 0.89
N GLN A 7 51.62 10.86 1.42
CA GLN A 7 51.20 10.92 2.83
C GLN A 7 49.83 10.25 3.01
N PRO A 8 49.65 9.38 4.02
CA PRO A 8 48.32 8.90 4.40
C PRO A 8 47.53 10.02 5.08
N ARG A 9 46.38 10.40 4.50
CA ARG A 9 45.46 11.36 5.12
C ARG A 9 44.73 10.70 6.28
N SER A 10 44.97 11.20 7.48
CA SER A 10 44.21 10.93 8.69
C SER A 10 42.87 11.70 8.65
N TYR A 11 41.78 11.01 8.30
CA TYR A 11 40.41 11.45 8.61
C TYR A 11 39.79 10.48 9.62
N SER A 12 40.29 10.55 10.86
CA SER A 12 39.53 10.17 12.03
C SER A 12 38.61 11.33 12.40
N GLN A 13 37.42 11.39 11.78
CA GLN A 13 36.30 12.15 12.34
C GLN A 13 35.23 11.15 12.73
N ALA A 14 34.97 11.07 14.04
CA ALA A 14 33.88 10.32 14.60
C ALA A 14 32.58 10.76 13.93
N TYR A 15 31.81 9.79 13.46
CA TYR A 15 30.44 10.00 13.02
C TYR A 15 29.63 10.53 14.21
N ILE A 16 29.23 11.80 14.15
CA ILE A 16 28.29 12.39 15.10
C ILE A 16 26.89 12.17 14.50
N PRO A 17 26.02 11.36 15.12
CA PRO A 17 24.64 11.24 14.69
C PRO A 17 23.94 12.58 14.95
N ASN A 18 23.42 13.20 13.91
CA ASN A 18 22.58 14.38 14.04
C ASN A 18 21.17 13.90 14.43
N GLY A 19 20.78 14.04 15.71
CA GLY A 19 19.44 13.62 16.13
C GLY A 19 19.12 13.47 17.62
N THR A 20 19.95 13.94 18.56
CA THR A 20 19.62 13.87 19.99
C THR A 20 19.63 15.24 20.66
N SER A 21 18.67 16.09 20.27
CA SER A 21 18.03 16.96 21.26
C SER A 21 16.67 16.35 21.59
N ALA A 22 16.51 16.00 22.86
CA ALA A 22 15.35 15.35 23.42
C ALA A 22 14.10 16.22 23.27
N GLN A 23 13.30 15.92 22.26
CA GLN A 23 11.84 16.01 22.30
C GLN A 23 11.33 15.08 21.21
N ALA A 24 11.16 13.81 21.59
CA ALA A 24 10.34 12.90 20.81
C ALA A 24 8.97 13.58 20.64
N SER A 25 8.70 14.07 19.43
CA SER A 25 7.35 14.40 18.99
C SER A 25 6.58 13.09 18.89
N GLY A 26 6.14 12.61 20.06
CA GLY A 26 5.09 11.63 20.14
C GLY A 26 3.85 12.12 19.39
N PRO A 27 2.88 11.24 19.11
CA PRO A 27 1.64 11.63 18.47
C PRO A 27 1.07 12.87 19.17
N VAL A 28 0.66 13.86 18.38
CA VAL A 28 0.10 15.14 18.85
C VAL A 28 -0.84 14.87 20.04
N PRO A 29 -0.74 15.57 21.18
CA PRO A 29 -1.59 15.29 22.34
C PRO A 29 -3.07 15.22 21.94
N GLY A 30 -3.68 14.05 22.12
CA GLY A 30 -5.07 13.78 21.71
C GLY A 30 -5.23 12.94 20.41
N ALA A 31 -4.16 12.63 19.69
CA ALA A 31 -4.20 11.74 18.55
C ALA A 31 -4.40 10.28 19.01
N THR A 32 -5.63 9.79 18.88
CA THR A 32 -5.97 8.39 19.13
C THR A 32 -5.48 7.54 17.95
N PRO A 33 -4.78 6.41 18.17
CA PRO A 33 -4.51 5.47 17.10
C PRO A 33 -5.84 5.05 16.45
N LEU A 34 -5.92 5.12 15.12
CA LEU A 34 -7.11 4.64 14.41
C LEU A 34 -7.26 3.14 14.68
N LEU A 35 -8.43 2.71 15.12
CA LEU A 35 -8.77 1.30 15.13
C LEU A 35 -8.75 0.79 13.67
N PRO A 36 -8.36 -0.47 13.40
CA PRO A 36 -8.53 -1.06 12.09
C PRO A 36 -9.98 -0.84 11.63
N ASN A 37 -10.17 -0.27 10.44
CA ASN A 37 -11.48 0.12 9.86
C ASN A 37 -12.11 1.43 10.33
N GLN A 38 -11.42 2.26 11.13
CA GLN A 38 -11.86 3.63 11.41
C GLN A 38 -11.08 4.61 10.53
N GLY A 39 -11.61 4.90 9.34
CA GLY A 39 -11.04 5.93 8.47
C GLY A 39 -11.22 7.34 9.04
N ARG A 40 -10.42 8.29 8.55
CA ARG A 40 -10.53 9.72 8.87
C ARG A 40 -11.26 10.44 7.75
N VAL A 41 -12.22 11.29 8.10
CA VAL A 41 -12.87 12.17 7.12
C VAL A 41 -12.20 13.53 7.10
N VAL A 42 -11.80 13.98 5.92
CA VAL A 42 -11.35 15.36 5.66
C VAL A 42 -12.42 16.05 4.84
N GLN A 43 -12.83 17.24 5.25
CA GLN A 43 -13.82 18.05 4.54
C GLN A 43 -13.16 19.33 4.01
N ALA A 44 -13.31 19.58 2.72
CA ALA A 44 -12.93 20.83 2.08
C ALA A 44 -14.11 21.34 1.25
N GLY A 45 -14.62 22.52 1.61
CA GLY A 45 -15.89 23.02 1.08
C GLY A 45 -17.05 22.04 1.34
N GLY A 46 -17.75 21.67 0.27
CA GLY A 46 -18.89 20.75 0.31
C GLY A 46 -18.55 19.26 0.14
N ALA A 47 -17.30 18.92 -0.17
CA ALA A 47 -16.90 17.56 -0.48
C ALA A 47 -16.13 16.89 0.68
N ARG A 48 -16.31 15.58 0.83
CA ARG A 48 -15.76 14.79 1.95
C ARG A 48 -14.91 13.64 1.43
N VAL A 49 -13.68 13.56 1.92
CA VAL A 49 -12.73 12.48 1.58
C VAL A 49 -12.58 11.56 2.78
N LEU A 50 -12.84 10.27 2.58
CA LEU A 50 -12.56 9.23 3.56
C LEU A 50 -11.15 8.68 3.33
N CYS A 51 -10.24 8.87 4.27
CA CYS A 51 -8.91 8.27 4.28
C CYS A 51 -8.93 7.01 5.14
N ILE A 52 -8.58 5.85 4.56
CA ILE A 52 -8.64 4.55 5.25
C ILE A 52 -7.49 3.62 4.81
N ALA A 53 -7.23 2.56 5.57
CA ALA A 53 -6.24 1.53 5.26
C ALA A 53 -6.81 0.15 5.61
N ASP A 54 -6.10 -0.92 5.23
CA ASP A 54 -6.27 -2.26 5.79
C ASP A 54 -7.66 -2.89 5.58
N VAL A 55 -8.32 -2.62 4.45
CA VAL A 55 -9.61 -3.28 4.14
C VAL A 55 -9.45 -4.77 3.81
N ARG A 56 -8.23 -5.22 3.46
CA ARG A 56 -7.80 -6.63 3.40
C ARG A 56 -8.80 -7.53 2.65
N GLY A 57 -9.27 -7.05 1.50
CA GLY A 57 -10.17 -7.78 0.63
C GLY A 57 -11.66 -7.67 0.95
N ASN A 58 -12.07 -7.07 2.08
CA ASN A 58 -13.47 -6.75 2.39
C ASN A 58 -13.91 -5.46 1.69
N LEU A 59 -13.95 -5.51 0.36
CA LEU A 59 -14.13 -4.33 -0.49
C LEU A 59 -15.53 -3.73 -0.39
N ARG A 60 -16.57 -4.54 -0.13
CA ARG A 60 -17.93 -4.01 0.08
C ARG A 60 -18.04 -3.06 1.26
N SER A 61 -17.22 -3.26 2.30
CA SER A 61 -17.17 -2.36 3.46
C SER A 61 -16.86 -0.91 3.06
N LEU A 62 -16.13 -0.68 1.96
CA LEU A 62 -15.84 0.67 1.45
C LEU A 62 -17.11 1.46 1.13
N ASN A 63 -18.13 0.82 0.57
CA ASN A 63 -19.40 1.48 0.28
C ASN A 63 -20.15 1.86 1.56
N GLU A 64 -20.16 0.96 2.55
CA GLU A 64 -20.79 1.21 3.85
C GLU A 64 -20.09 2.35 4.60
N LEU A 65 -18.76 2.30 4.63
CA LEU A 65 -17.93 3.33 5.27
C LEU A 65 -18.08 4.68 4.58
N ALA A 66 -18.14 4.71 3.25
CA ALA A 66 -18.40 5.94 2.50
C ALA A 66 -19.79 6.52 2.81
N ARG A 67 -20.84 5.69 2.86
CA ARG A 67 -22.19 6.14 3.25
C ARG A 67 -22.21 6.71 4.66
N ASN A 68 -21.63 6.00 5.63
CA ASN A 68 -21.59 6.41 7.03
C ASN A 68 -20.80 7.72 7.21
N ALA A 69 -19.67 7.86 6.50
CA ALA A 69 -18.85 9.06 6.48
C ALA A 69 -19.46 10.21 5.67
N ARG A 70 -20.49 9.92 4.85
CA ARG A 70 -21.01 10.79 3.78
C ARG A 70 -19.89 11.27 2.86
N ALA A 71 -18.99 10.36 2.49
CA ALA A 71 -17.83 10.65 1.68
C ALA A 71 -18.20 10.67 0.18
N ASP A 72 -17.55 11.56 -0.55
CA ASP A 72 -17.61 11.67 -2.01
C ASP A 72 -16.46 10.91 -2.66
N TYR A 73 -15.35 10.77 -1.94
CA TYR A 73 -14.12 10.12 -2.39
C TYR A 73 -13.51 9.27 -1.28
N ILE A 74 -12.77 8.23 -1.66
CA ILE A 74 -11.98 7.41 -0.74
C ILE A 74 -10.51 7.47 -1.16
N ILE A 75 -9.62 7.74 -0.21
CA ILE A 75 -8.17 7.54 -0.35
C ILE A 75 -7.78 6.37 0.54
N HIS A 76 -7.17 5.35 -0.05
CA HIS A 76 -6.79 4.13 0.64
C HIS A 76 -5.28 3.89 0.61
N THR A 77 -4.68 3.66 1.78
CA THR A 77 -3.20 3.64 1.95
C THR A 77 -2.61 2.22 1.95
N GLY A 78 -3.21 1.27 1.23
CA GLY A 78 -2.67 -0.09 1.06
C GLY A 78 -3.27 -1.14 2.00
N ASP A 79 -2.89 -2.39 1.74
CA ASP A 79 -3.55 -3.61 2.24
C ASP A 79 -5.04 -3.65 1.81
N PHE A 80 -5.25 -3.48 0.51
CA PHE A 80 -6.56 -3.43 -0.15
C PHE A 80 -7.15 -4.83 -0.36
N GLY A 81 -6.31 -5.84 -0.59
CA GLY A 81 -6.71 -7.18 -1.00
C GLY A 81 -6.76 -7.34 -2.52
N PHE A 82 -5.69 -6.96 -3.22
CA PHE A 82 -5.44 -7.25 -4.61
C PHE A 82 -5.12 -8.74 -4.82
N TYR A 83 -6.13 -9.58 -4.66
CA TYR A 83 -6.07 -11.02 -4.89
C TYR A 83 -7.18 -11.46 -5.85
N ASP A 84 -6.82 -12.22 -6.89
CA ASP A 84 -7.78 -12.85 -7.79
C ASP A 84 -7.87 -14.37 -7.53
N ASN A 85 -8.70 -15.07 -8.31
CA ASN A 85 -8.92 -16.52 -8.15
C ASN A 85 -7.64 -17.37 -8.34
N THR A 86 -6.60 -16.81 -8.95
CA THR A 86 -5.32 -17.48 -9.20
C THR A 86 -4.23 -17.09 -8.19
N SER A 87 -4.49 -16.08 -7.35
CA SER A 87 -3.53 -15.61 -6.35
C SER A 87 -3.18 -16.64 -5.29
N LEU A 88 -4.12 -17.54 -4.95
CA LEU A 88 -3.85 -18.61 -3.98
C LEU A 88 -2.72 -19.54 -4.44
N ASP A 89 -2.55 -19.72 -5.75
CA ASP A 89 -1.49 -20.56 -6.29
C ASP A 89 -0.11 -19.89 -6.19
N ARG A 90 -0.06 -18.56 -6.34
CA ARG A 90 1.18 -17.76 -6.31
C ARG A 90 1.65 -17.36 -4.91
N ILE A 91 0.75 -17.21 -3.95
CA ILE A 91 1.12 -16.75 -2.59
C ILE A 91 1.94 -17.81 -1.84
N ALA A 92 3.03 -17.43 -1.18
CA ALA A 92 3.77 -18.35 -0.33
C ALA A 92 3.00 -18.70 0.96
N GLU A 93 3.18 -19.90 1.49
CA GLU A 93 2.49 -20.39 2.71
C GLU A 93 2.64 -19.46 3.90
N LYS A 94 3.85 -18.92 4.13
CA LYS A 94 4.12 -17.97 5.23
C LYS A 94 3.26 -16.71 5.08
N THR A 95 3.19 -16.17 3.87
CA THR A 95 2.40 -14.97 3.56
C THR A 95 0.90 -15.27 3.67
N LEU A 96 0.46 -16.42 3.13
CA LEU A 96 -0.93 -16.87 3.21
C LEU A 96 -1.39 -17.01 4.66
N LYS A 97 -0.56 -17.58 5.55
CA LYS A 97 -0.86 -17.66 6.98
C LYS A 97 -1.08 -16.28 7.59
N HIS A 98 -0.23 -15.31 7.24
CA HIS A 98 -0.36 -13.93 7.72
C HIS A 98 -1.64 -13.28 7.19
N VAL A 99 -1.91 -13.35 5.89
CA VAL A 99 -3.13 -12.80 5.27
C VAL A 99 -4.37 -13.42 5.91
N ALA A 100 -4.42 -14.75 6.07
CA ALA A 100 -5.55 -15.43 6.66
C ALA A 100 -5.76 -15.04 8.14
N GLN A 101 -4.69 -14.92 8.93
CA GLN A 101 -4.76 -14.52 10.34
C GLN A 101 -5.45 -13.17 10.53
N TYR A 102 -5.19 -12.20 9.65
CA TYR A 102 -5.75 -10.85 9.73
C TYR A 102 -6.93 -10.61 8.78
N SER A 103 -7.42 -11.64 8.09
CA SER A 103 -8.48 -11.48 7.09
C SER A 103 -9.82 -11.13 7.75
N PRO A 104 -10.48 -10.03 7.36
CA PRO A 104 -11.85 -9.74 7.79
C PRO A 104 -12.89 -10.69 7.17
N LEU A 105 -12.52 -11.45 6.13
CA LEU A 105 -13.41 -12.37 5.41
C LEU A 105 -13.49 -13.75 6.07
N LEU A 106 -12.56 -14.07 6.97
CA LEU A 106 -12.53 -15.35 7.68
C LEU A 106 -13.10 -15.21 9.09
N ASN A 107 -13.92 -16.19 9.48
CA ASN A 107 -14.39 -16.31 10.85
C ASN A 107 -13.26 -16.79 11.80
N ASP A 108 -13.46 -16.59 13.10
CA ASP A 108 -12.45 -16.91 14.11
C ASP A 108 -12.17 -18.42 14.20
N ALA A 109 -13.12 -19.29 13.88
CA ALA A 109 -12.91 -20.73 13.88
C ALA A 109 -11.86 -21.14 12.84
N VAL A 110 -11.98 -20.63 11.61
CA VAL A 110 -11.02 -20.89 10.51
C VAL A 110 -9.66 -20.27 10.84
N LYS A 111 -9.63 -19.02 11.35
CA LYS A 111 -8.38 -18.37 11.76
C LYS A 111 -7.64 -19.18 12.84
N ASN A 112 -8.37 -19.66 13.84
CA ASN A 112 -7.80 -20.48 14.91
C ASN A 112 -7.29 -21.83 14.40
N ASP A 113 -7.98 -22.45 13.44
CA ASP A 113 -7.52 -23.70 12.83
C ASP A 113 -6.22 -23.50 12.04
N ILE A 114 -6.13 -22.42 11.25
CA ILE A 114 -4.91 -22.02 10.53
C ILE A 114 -3.76 -21.67 11.50
N ALA A 115 -4.06 -20.98 12.60
CA ALA A 115 -3.06 -20.64 13.60
C ALA A 115 -2.45 -21.88 14.27
N ARG A 116 -3.30 -22.87 14.60
CA ARG A 116 -2.91 -24.15 15.21
C ARG A 116 -2.29 -25.15 14.24
N ALA A 117 -2.46 -24.94 12.94
CA ALA A 117 -1.88 -25.80 11.93
C ALA A 117 -0.35 -25.91 12.11
N PRO A 118 0.22 -27.13 12.10
CA PRO A 118 1.66 -27.34 12.18
C PRO A 118 2.42 -26.51 11.14
N ALA A 119 3.61 -26.03 11.49
CA ALA A 119 4.41 -25.17 10.61
C ALA A 119 4.75 -25.80 9.24
N GLN A 120 4.71 -27.13 9.14
CA GLN A 120 4.98 -27.89 7.92
C GLN A 120 3.72 -28.24 7.11
N SER A 121 2.52 -27.97 7.62
CA SER A 121 1.28 -28.26 6.88
C SER A 121 0.96 -27.15 5.89
N SER A 122 0.63 -27.54 4.65
CA SER A 122 0.15 -26.59 3.64
C SER A 122 -1.27 -26.14 3.95
N ILE A 123 -1.47 -24.83 4.06
CA ILE A 123 -2.82 -24.25 4.21
C ILE A 123 -3.63 -24.51 2.94
N LYS A 124 -2.97 -24.44 1.77
CA LYS A 124 -3.60 -24.65 0.46
C LYS A 124 -4.18 -26.05 0.29
N GLU A 125 -3.53 -27.06 0.87
CA GLU A 125 -4.01 -28.46 0.82
C GLU A 125 -5.11 -28.73 1.85
N ARG A 126 -5.06 -28.04 3.00
CA ARG A 126 -5.99 -28.25 4.12
C ARG A 126 -7.35 -27.61 3.90
N PHE A 127 -7.40 -26.47 3.21
CA PHE A 127 -8.62 -25.70 3.00
C PHE A 127 -9.01 -25.68 1.52
N GLN A 128 -10.28 -25.97 1.26
CA GLN A 128 -10.87 -25.69 -0.06
C GLN A 128 -10.80 -24.19 -0.35
N ARG A 129 -10.59 -23.84 -1.62
CA ARG A 129 -10.40 -22.44 -2.05
C ARG A 129 -11.58 -21.55 -1.65
N GLU A 130 -12.79 -22.10 -1.71
CA GLU A 130 -14.04 -21.44 -1.36
C GLU A 130 -14.11 -21.09 0.13
N ASN A 131 -13.42 -21.85 0.98
CA ASN A 131 -13.35 -21.64 2.42
C ASN A 131 -12.16 -20.74 2.84
N LEU A 132 -11.35 -20.29 1.87
CA LEU A 132 -10.21 -19.41 2.10
C LEU A 132 -10.24 -18.20 1.15
N PRO A 133 -11.31 -17.38 1.14
CA PRO A 133 -11.36 -16.18 0.33
C PRO A 133 -10.27 -15.18 0.75
N LEU A 134 -9.40 -14.83 -0.20
CA LEU A 134 -8.36 -13.81 0.00
C LEU A 134 -8.88 -12.39 -0.24
N SER A 135 -9.92 -12.25 -1.07
CA SER A 135 -10.52 -10.97 -1.40
C SER A 135 -11.89 -11.13 -2.06
N GLU A 136 -12.70 -10.09 -1.98
CA GLU A 136 -13.92 -9.89 -2.78
C GLU A 136 -13.62 -9.32 -4.18
N LEU A 137 -12.35 -9.03 -4.51
CA LEU A 137 -11.95 -8.47 -5.81
C LEU A 137 -12.49 -9.24 -7.03
N PRO A 138 -12.52 -10.60 -7.08
CA PRO A 138 -13.11 -11.32 -8.21
C PRO A 138 -14.57 -10.93 -8.50
N GLN A 139 -15.35 -10.65 -7.47
CA GLN A 139 -16.75 -10.22 -7.57
C GLN A 139 -16.90 -8.76 -8.03
N PHE A 140 -15.87 -7.92 -7.81
CA PHE A 140 -15.84 -6.58 -8.40
C PHE A 140 -15.38 -6.61 -9.87
N LEU A 141 -14.43 -7.49 -10.20
CA LEU A 141 -13.96 -7.67 -11.58
C LEU A 141 -15.06 -8.19 -12.51
N ASN A 142 -15.91 -9.10 -12.03
CA ASN A 142 -17.02 -9.63 -12.82
C ASN A 142 -18.31 -8.77 -12.76
N GLY A 143 -18.30 -7.67 -12.01
CA GLY A 143 -19.44 -6.75 -11.88
C GLY A 143 -20.56 -7.20 -10.94
N THR A 144 -20.38 -8.27 -10.16
CA THR A 144 -21.33 -8.66 -9.11
C THR A 144 -21.45 -7.56 -8.04
N TYR A 145 -20.33 -6.91 -7.72
CA TYR A 145 -20.27 -5.73 -6.85
C TYR A 145 -19.60 -4.55 -7.56
N THR A 146 -19.93 -3.34 -7.11
CA THR A 146 -19.38 -2.09 -7.65
C THR A 146 -19.02 -1.12 -6.53
N LEU A 147 -17.99 -0.30 -6.76
CA LEU A 147 -17.64 0.79 -5.86
C LEU A 147 -18.56 2.00 -6.14
N GLU A 148 -19.28 2.46 -5.12
CA GLU A 148 -20.25 3.56 -5.25
C GLU A 148 -19.58 4.93 -5.39
N LYS A 149 -18.39 5.07 -4.81
CA LYS A 149 -17.58 6.30 -4.83
C LYS A 149 -16.21 6.02 -5.44
N PRO A 150 -15.56 7.01 -6.07
CA PRO A 150 -14.17 6.88 -6.51
C PRO A 150 -13.24 6.50 -5.35
N VAL A 151 -12.47 5.43 -5.56
CA VAL A 151 -11.47 4.93 -4.61
C VAL A 151 -10.09 5.05 -5.23
N TYR A 152 -9.25 5.85 -4.59
CA TYR A 152 -7.86 6.09 -4.95
C TYR A 152 -6.97 5.30 -4.01
N THR A 153 -6.20 4.35 -4.51
CA THR A 153 -5.46 3.43 -3.63
C THR A 153 -4.05 3.14 -4.11
N VAL A 154 -3.14 3.00 -3.16
CA VAL A 154 -1.86 2.27 -3.35
C VAL A 154 -2.04 0.82 -2.89
N TRP A 155 -1.05 -0.04 -3.12
CA TRP A 155 -1.02 -1.40 -2.56
C TRP A 155 -0.23 -1.46 -1.26
N GLY A 156 -0.53 -2.47 -0.45
CA GLY A 156 0.19 -2.71 0.80
C GLY A 156 1.29 -3.75 0.70
N ALA A 157 1.71 -4.29 1.85
CA ALA A 157 2.85 -5.20 1.96
C ALA A 157 2.51 -6.65 1.56
N CYS A 158 1.26 -7.07 1.76
CA CYS A 158 0.79 -8.42 1.43
C CYS A 158 -0.28 -8.34 0.34
N GLU A 159 0.14 -8.44 -0.92
CA GLU A 159 -0.72 -8.34 -2.10
C GLU A 159 -0.10 -9.12 -3.27
N ASP A 160 -0.85 -9.34 -4.35
CA ASP A 160 -0.35 -10.05 -5.53
C ASP A 160 0.08 -9.09 -6.65
N VAL A 161 1.39 -9.07 -6.93
CA VAL A 161 1.99 -8.25 -7.99
C VAL A 161 1.34 -8.50 -9.35
N SER A 162 0.96 -9.74 -9.65
CA SER A 162 0.36 -10.07 -10.95
C SER A 162 -1.01 -9.42 -11.13
N VAL A 163 -1.77 -9.20 -10.04
CA VAL A 163 -3.09 -8.57 -10.10
C VAL A 163 -2.96 -7.07 -10.33
N LEU A 164 -1.98 -6.43 -9.68
CA LEU A 164 -1.68 -5.02 -9.87
C LEU A 164 -1.16 -4.73 -11.29
N GLU A 165 -0.31 -5.58 -11.82
CA GLU A 165 0.18 -5.50 -13.19
C GLU A 165 -0.97 -5.52 -14.21
N LYS A 166 -1.96 -6.40 -14.01
CA LYS A 166 -3.18 -6.47 -14.83
C LYS A 166 -4.07 -5.23 -14.70
N LEU A 167 -4.21 -4.69 -13.49
CA LEU A 167 -4.95 -3.44 -13.27
C LEU A 167 -4.28 -2.26 -13.97
N ARG A 168 -2.94 -2.19 -13.89
CA ARG A 168 -2.18 -1.10 -14.50
C ARG A 168 -2.12 -1.20 -16.02
N SER A 169 -2.05 -2.41 -16.58
CA SER A 169 -2.13 -2.61 -18.04
C SER A 169 -3.54 -2.40 -18.61
N GLY A 170 -4.56 -2.36 -17.74
CA GLY A 170 -5.97 -2.28 -18.13
C GLY A 170 -6.60 -3.62 -18.50
N GLU A 171 -5.88 -4.74 -18.36
CA GLU A 171 -6.45 -6.09 -18.48
C GLU A 171 -7.56 -6.30 -17.44
N TYR A 172 -7.34 -5.83 -16.21
CA TYR A 172 -8.36 -5.75 -15.19
C TYR A 172 -8.87 -4.32 -15.07
N LYS A 173 -10.19 -4.19 -14.92
CA LYS A 173 -10.87 -2.91 -14.75
C LYS A 173 -12.01 -3.04 -13.77
N ILE A 174 -12.05 -2.14 -12.79
CA ILE A 174 -13.15 -1.97 -11.85
C ILE A 174 -13.59 -0.52 -11.93
N ASN A 175 -14.88 -0.30 -12.14
CA ASN A 175 -15.42 1.06 -12.16
C ASN A 175 -15.19 1.74 -10.81
N ASN A 176 -14.82 3.03 -10.85
CA ASN A 176 -14.46 3.84 -9.68
C ASN A 176 -13.23 3.38 -8.89
N LEU A 177 -12.45 2.40 -9.37
CA LEU A 177 -11.16 2.06 -8.76
C LEU A 177 -10.02 2.74 -9.52
N PHE A 178 -9.20 3.49 -8.80
CA PHE A 178 -8.03 4.18 -9.33
C PHE A 178 -6.80 3.76 -8.51
N VAL A 179 -5.99 2.87 -9.07
CA VAL A 179 -4.66 2.58 -8.53
C VAL A 179 -3.76 3.78 -8.82
N ILE A 180 -3.10 4.28 -7.78
CA ILE A 180 -2.08 5.32 -7.85
C ILE A 180 -0.74 4.65 -7.58
N ASP A 181 0.23 4.90 -8.44
CA ASP A 181 1.56 4.31 -8.38
C ASP A 181 2.64 5.34 -8.73
N GLU A 182 3.91 4.92 -8.76
CA GLU A 182 5.06 5.78 -9.05
C GLU A 182 4.96 6.51 -10.40
N SER A 183 4.25 5.92 -11.37
CA SER A 183 4.12 6.40 -12.75
C SER A 183 2.80 7.16 -12.99
N HIS A 184 1.79 6.94 -12.14
CA HIS A 184 0.42 7.39 -12.31
C HIS A 184 -0.08 8.25 -11.16
N ALA A 185 0.08 9.57 -11.30
CA ALA A 185 -0.59 10.54 -10.43
C ALA A 185 -2.11 10.67 -10.75
N ARG A 186 -2.89 11.17 -9.79
CA ARG A 186 -4.31 11.53 -9.98
C ARG A 186 -4.60 12.92 -9.46
N LEU A 187 -5.42 13.68 -10.18
CA LEU A 187 -5.92 14.97 -9.71
C LEU A 187 -7.33 14.78 -9.16
N LEU A 188 -7.56 15.26 -7.96
CA LEU A 188 -8.86 15.26 -7.30
C LEU A 188 -9.32 16.69 -7.07
N ASP A 189 -10.48 17.07 -7.60
CA ASP A 189 -11.09 18.37 -7.34
C ASP A 189 -12.15 18.24 -6.24
N ILE A 190 -11.89 18.91 -5.13
CA ILE A 190 -12.69 18.83 -3.90
C ILE A 190 -13.13 20.26 -3.56
N GLY A 191 -14.29 20.63 -4.08
CA GLY A 191 -14.89 21.94 -3.79
C GLY A 191 -14.01 23.12 -4.23
N GLY A 192 -13.32 23.00 -5.36
CA GLY A 192 -12.41 24.03 -5.88
C GLY A 192 -10.97 23.92 -5.38
N VAL A 193 -10.70 22.99 -4.45
CA VAL A 193 -9.32 22.63 -4.05
C VAL A 193 -8.86 21.46 -4.88
N LYS A 194 -7.76 21.66 -5.63
CA LYS A 194 -7.12 20.62 -6.43
C LYS A 194 -6.06 19.87 -5.63
N LEU A 195 -6.29 18.58 -5.38
CA LEU A 195 -5.32 17.69 -4.74
C LEU A 195 -4.66 16.77 -5.78
N ARG A 196 -3.35 16.91 -5.94
CA ARG A 196 -2.51 16.02 -6.75
C ARG A 196 -2.05 14.84 -5.90
N LEU A 197 -2.66 13.68 -6.11
CA LEU A 197 -2.29 12.44 -5.44
C LEU A 197 -1.11 11.78 -6.16
N LEU A 198 -0.06 11.48 -5.39
CA LEU A 198 1.16 10.78 -5.80
C LEU A 198 1.26 9.51 -4.94
N GLY A 199 1.52 8.36 -5.56
CA GLY A 199 1.38 7.06 -4.89
C GLY A 199 2.68 6.28 -4.83
N LEU A 200 2.94 5.62 -3.70
CA LEU A 200 3.99 4.62 -3.58
C LEU A 200 3.50 3.46 -2.73
N GLY A 201 3.33 2.29 -3.35
CA GLY A 201 2.86 1.10 -2.65
C GLY A 201 4.00 0.22 -2.13
N GLY A 202 3.62 -0.76 -1.32
CA GLY A 202 4.51 -1.79 -0.78
C GLY A 202 5.25 -1.36 0.49
N ALA A 203 5.90 -2.33 1.12
CA ALA A 203 6.77 -2.08 2.27
C ALA A 203 8.14 -1.54 1.82
N VAL A 204 8.76 -0.68 2.64
CA VAL A 204 10.17 -0.31 2.45
C VAL A 204 11.03 -1.39 3.11
N VAL A 205 11.77 -2.15 2.30
CA VAL A 205 12.64 -3.22 2.78
C VAL A 205 14.03 -2.98 2.24
N MET A 206 14.95 -2.54 3.11
CA MET A 206 16.28 -2.04 2.69
C MET A 206 17.06 -3.00 1.78
N HIS A 207 17.04 -4.31 2.08
CA HIS A 207 17.75 -5.31 1.29
C HIS A 207 17.04 -5.70 -0.02
N LYS A 208 15.85 -5.15 -0.29
CA LYS A 208 15.07 -5.35 -1.51
C LYS A 208 14.95 -4.10 -2.40
N LEU A 209 15.63 -3.00 -2.06
CA LEU A 209 15.55 -1.74 -2.83
C LEU A 209 15.97 -1.87 -4.30
N PHE A 210 16.75 -2.91 -4.65
CA PHE A 210 17.20 -3.19 -6.01
C PHE A 210 16.65 -4.53 -6.55
N ASP A 211 15.69 -5.12 -5.85
CA ASP A 211 15.06 -6.39 -6.21
C ASP A 211 13.66 -6.10 -6.76
N ASN A 212 13.36 -6.49 -8.00
CA ASN A 212 12.02 -6.32 -8.56
C ASN A 212 11.11 -7.55 -8.34
N GLY A 213 11.67 -8.63 -7.82
CA GLY A 213 10.97 -9.90 -7.61
C GLY A 213 10.40 -10.47 -8.91
N GLU A 214 9.10 -10.77 -8.86
CA GLU A 214 8.29 -11.31 -9.96
C GLU A 214 7.60 -10.19 -10.78
N GLY A 215 7.80 -8.93 -10.41
CA GLY A 215 7.31 -7.77 -11.15
C GLY A 215 7.86 -7.73 -12.58
N ARG A 216 6.99 -7.46 -13.56
CA ARG A 216 7.41 -7.39 -14.98
C ARG A 216 7.85 -6.00 -15.40
N THR A 217 7.58 -5.02 -14.55
CA THR A 217 7.80 -3.59 -14.81
C THR A 217 8.43 -2.96 -13.57
N THR A 218 7.98 -1.78 -13.14
CA THR A 218 8.44 -1.06 -11.96
C THR A 218 7.78 -1.53 -10.66
N ILE A 219 6.59 -2.15 -10.70
CA ILE A 219 5.91 -2.64 -9.49
C ILE A 219 6.65 -3.88 -8.98
N ALA A 220 7.28 -3.76 -7.82
CA ALA A 220 8.04 -4.85 -7.23
C ALA A 220 7.24 -5.68 -6.22
N GLY A 221 7.40 -6.99 -6.32
CA GLY A 221 6.72 -7.93 -5.45
C GLY A 221 6.92 -9.36 -5.91
N GLY A 222 6.48 -10.31 -5.10
CA GLY A 222 6.53 -11.73 -5.41
C GLY A 222 6.00 -12.56 -4.25
N GLN A 223 5.44 -13.73 -4.58
CA GLN A 223 4.95 -14.69 -3.59
C GLN A 223 3.94 -14.09 -2.57
N GLY A 224 3.13 -13.13 -3.03
CA GLY A 224 2.14 -12.41 -2.21
C GLY A 224 2.71 -11.30 -1.31
N THR A 225 4.00 -10.97 -1.45
CA THR A 225 4.65 -9.86 -0.74
C THR A 225 5.02 -8.76 -1.72
N MET A 226 4.81 -7.50 -1.34
CA MET A 226 5.12 -6.34 -2.16
C MET A 226 6.06 -5.40 -1.43
N TRP A 227 6.97 -4.79 -2.16
CA TRP A 227 7.92 -3.84 -1.59
C TRP A 227 8.20 -2.71 -2.55
N THR A 228 8.77 -1.63 -2.01
CA THR A 228 9.20 -0.47 -2.78
C THR A 228 10.65 -0.66 -3.23
N THR A 229 10.95 -0.31 -4.47
CA THR A 229 12.33 -0.25 -5.01
C THR A 229 12.82 1.17 -5.19
N LEU A 230 14.14 1.34 -5.33
CA LEU A 230 14.75 2.62 -5.66
C LEU A 230 14.33 3.10 -7.06
N LEU A 231 14.07 2.17 -8.00
CA LEU A 231 13.52 2.50 -9.31
C LEU A 231 12.16 3.20 -9.18
N GLN A 232 11.25 2.65 -8.38
CA GLN A 232 9.95 3.27 -8.13
C GLN A 232 10.05 4.62 -7.43
N ILE A 233 10.98 4.77 -6.49
CA ILE A 233 11.22 6.07 -5.84
C ILE A 233 11.70 7.10 -6.88
N GLY A 234 12.63 6.71 -7.75
CA GLY A 234 13.12 7.57 -8.83
C GLY A 234 12.02 8.00 -9.80
N GLU A 235 11.19 7.04 -10.22
CA GLU A 235 10.05 7.30 -11.12
C GLU A 235 8.97 8.16 -10.46
N LEU A 236 8.70 7.94 -9.17
CA LEU A 236 7.80 8.79 -8.39
C LEU A 236 8.29 10.24 -8.39
N ILE A 237 9.59 10.48 -8.18
CA ILE A 237 10.21 11.81 -8.20
C ILE A 237 10.11 12.44 -9.60
N ASP A 238 10.34 11.66 -10.65
CA ASP A 238 10.17 12.14 -12.03
C ASP A 238 8.71 12.54 -12.31
N THR A 239 7.76 11.65 -12.02
CA THR A 239 6.32 11.92 -12.14
C THR A 239 5.93 13.15 -11.35
N ALA A 240 6.41 13.26 -10.11
CA ALA A 240 6.25 14.38 -9.21
C ALA A 240 6.67 15.72 -9.83
N ASN A 241 7.79 15.75 -10.54
CA ASN A 241 8.30 16.95 -11.19
C ASN A 241 7.51 17.26 -12.48
N ARG A 242 7.19 16.23 -13.26
CA ARG A 242 6.49 16.35 -14.54
C ARG A 242 5.06 16.86 -14.40
N VAL A 243 4.36 16.51 -13.32
CA VAL A 243 2.96 16.92 -13.07
C VAL A 243 2.85 18.15 -12.15
N TYR A 244 3.96 18.85 -11.90
CA TYR A 244 3.96 20.00 -10.99
C TYR A 244 3.10 21.15 -11.53
N ASP A 245 2.15 21.58 -10.70
CA ASP A 245 1.36 22.79 -10.88
C ASP A 245 1.33 23.55 -9.54
N PRO A 246 1.78 24.82 -9.49
CA PRO A 246 1.82 25.59 -8.25
C PRO A 246 0.42 25.94 -7.68
N THR A 247 -0.65 25.71 -8.44
CA THR A 247 -2.04 25.92 -8.01
C THR A 247 -2.65 24.69 -7.32
N GLU A 248 -1.95 23.56 -7.35
CA GLU A 248 -2.40 22.29 -6.78
C GLU A 248 -1.70 21.99 -5.43
N THR A 249 -2.43 21.37 -4.50
CA THR A 249 -1.85 20.81 -3.29
C THR A 249 -1.41 19.38 -3.55
N ARG A 250 -0.14 19.06 -3.28
CA ARG A 250 0.41 17.73 -3.52
C ARG A 250 0.26 16.85 -2.28
N VAL A 251 -0.30 15.67 -2.47
CA VAL A 251 -0.56 14.69 -1.41
C VAL A 251 0.20 13.41 -1.76
N PHE A 252 1.13 13.03 -0.89
CA PHE A 252 1.82 11.76 -1.00
C PHE A 252 1.03 10.67 -0.27
N VAL A 253 0.65 9.62 -0.99
CA VAL A 253 -0.07 8.45 -0.51
C VAL A 253 0.90 7.28 -0.52
N THR A 254 1.22 6.75 0.65
CA THR A 254 2.16 5.62 0.79
C THR A 254 1.62 4.61 1.78
N HIS A 255 1.93 3.33 1.55
CA HIS A 255 1.66 2.28 2.53
C HIS A 255 2.66 2.31 3.68
N ALA A 256 3.95 2.43 3.35
CA ALA A 256 4.99 2.57 4.35
C ALA A 256 4.89 3.96 5.00
N SER A 257 4.69 3.98 6.33
CA SER A 257 4.54 5.21 7.10
C SER A 257 5.86 6.00 7.17
N PRO A 258 5.94 7.25 6.66
CA PRO A 258 7.15 8.08 6.74
C PRO A 258 7.61 8.36 8.18
N ALA A 259 6.68 8.37 9.14
CA ALA A 259 7.02 8.51 10.56
C ALA A 259 7.78 7.30 11.14
N ARG A 260 7.85 6.18 10.41
CA ARG A 260 8.60 4.97 10.77
C ARG A 260 9.77 4.74 9.83
N GLU A 261 9.57 5.02 8.55
CA GLU A 261 10.55 4.84 7.49
C GLU A 261 11.16 6.19 7.10
N GLY A 262 12.26 6.58 7.75
CA GLY A 262 12.91 7.88 7.52
C GLY A 262 13.50 8.09 6.12
N LEU A 263 13.42 7.09 5.24
CA LEU A 263 13.76 7.19 3.82
C LEU A 263 12.67 7.93 3.01
N LEU A 264 11.41 7.89 3.50
CA LEU A 264 10.22 8.44 2.83
C LEU A 264 9.84 9.83 3.34
#